data_AF-A0A542W3I2-F1
#
_entry.id   AF-A0A542W3I2-F1
#
_cell.length_a   1.000
_cell.length_b   1.000
_cell.length_c   1.000
_cell.angle_alpha   90.00
_cell.angle_beta   90.00
_cell.angle_gamma   90.00
#
_symmetry.space_group_name_H-M   'P 1'
#
loop_
_entity.id
_entity.type
_entity.pdbx_description
1 polymer ?
#
loop_
_entity_poly.entity_id
_entity_poly.type
_entity_poly.pdbx_seq_one_letter_code
_entity_poly.pdbx_strand_id
1 'polypeptide(L)'
;MAKKPKKQKWDWESDNTETVASEEDGDQPVVKDSNGTPLATGDSVLLIKDLKVKGAGQTIKRGTVIKNIRLTSDPEEIDCRTSDIKGLVLRTEFVRKR
;
A
#
# COMPACT_ATOMS: atom_id res chain seq x y z
N MET A 1 41.92 1.25 -56.23
CA MET A 1 40.45 1.05 -56.21
C MET A 1 39.97 1.10 -54.78
N ALA A 2 39.38 2.23 -54.39
CA ALA A 2 38.80 2.43 -53.07
C ALA A 2 37.30 2.19 -53.16
N LYS A 3 36.76 1.34 -52.29
CA LYS A 3 35.44 1.52 -51.67
C LYS A 3 35.36 0.61 -50.44
N LYS A 4 35.09 1.27 -49.32
CA LYS A 4 35.22 0.84 -47.93
C LYS A 4 34.21 -0.27 -47.58
N PRO A 5 34.53 -1.18 -46.64
CA PRO A 5 33.56 -2.07 -46.03
C PRO A 5 32.62 -1.28 -45.10
N LYS A 6 31.31 -1.28 -45.38
CA LYS A 6 30.32 -0.77 -44.40
C LYS A 6 30.06 -1.88 -43.38
N LYS A 7 30.85 -1.87 -42.30
CA LYS A 7 30.49 -2.47 -41.02
C LYS A 7 29.23 -1.77 -40.50
N GLN A 8 28.11 -2.48 -40.46
CA GLN A 8 26.98 -2.06 -39.66
C GLN A 8 27.23 -2.51 -38.22
N LYS A 9 27.37 -1.50 -37.39
CA LYS A 9 27.51 -1.51 -35.93
C LYS A 9 26.09 -1.24 -35.41
N TRP A 10 25.52 -2.19 -34.70
CA TRP A 10 24.37 -1.95 -33.84
C TRP A 10 24.69 -2.60 -32.50
N ASP A 11 25.33 -1.79 -31.66
CA ASP A 11 25.40 -2.04 -30.23
C ASP A 11 23.98 -1.83 -29.70
N TRP A 12 23.30 -2.92 -29.36
CA TRP A 12 22.13 -2.88 -28.51
C TRP A 12 22.66 -2.68 -27.08
N GLU A 13 22.83 -1.42 -26.67
CA GLU A 13 22.91 -1.08 -25.25
C GLU A 13 21.49 -1.13 -24.69
N SER A 14 21.16 -2.26 -24.06
CA SER A 14 20.07 -2.36 -23.09
C SER A 14 20.43 -1.50 -21.89
N ASP A 15 20.06 -0.22 -21.91
CA ASP A 15 19.82 0.53 -20.68
C ASP A 15 18.31 0.63 -20.49
N ASN A 16 17.69 -0.46 -20.02
CA ASN A 16 16.37 -0.35 -19.42
C ASN A 16 16.58 0.19 -18.01
N THR A 17 16.73 1.50 -17.93
CA THR A 17 16.72 2.27 -16.70
C THR A 17 15.45 1.92 -15.90
N GLU A 18 15.66 1.10 -14.87
CA GLU A 18 14.77 1.03 -13.71
C GLU A 18 14.66 2.44 -13.13
N THR A 19 13.55 3.11 -13.39
CA THR A 19 12.83 4.00 -12.45
C THR A 19 11.53 4.38 -13.11
N VAL A 20 10.49 3.61 -12.81
CA VAL A 20 9.10 4.07 -12.91
C VAL A 20 8.52 4.07 -11.50
N ALA A 21 9.15 4.83 -10.60
CA ALA A 21 8.43 5.30 -9.42
C ALA A 21 7.43 6.33 -9.93
N SER A 22 6.18 5.88 -10.03
CA SER A 22 5.07 6.62 -10.59
C SER A 22 4.84 7.91 -9.79
N GLU A 23 5.25 9.03 -10.38
CA GLU A 23 4.78 10.35 -10.02
C GLU A 23 3.56 10.67 -10.91
N GLU A 24 2.55 11.26 -10.25
CA GLU A 24 1.27 11.75 -10.76
C GLU A 24 0.11 10.73 -10.85
N ASP A 25 -0.80 10.79 -9.87
CA ASP A 25 -2.23 11.01 -10.17
C ASP A 25 -3.03 11.43 -8.91
N GLY A 26 -3.59 12.64 -8.95
CA GLY A 26 -4.77 13.02 -8.17
C GLY A 26 -4.55 13.56 -6.76
N ASP A 27 -5.14 14.73 -6.51
CA ASP A 27 -5.53 15.30 -5.21
C ASP A 27 -6.52 14.34 -4.50
N GLN A 28 -6.08 13.13 -4.18
CA GLN A 28 -6.83 12.13 -3.45
C GLN A 28 -6.01 11.79 -2.20
N PRO A 29 -6.64 11.76 -1.02
CA PRO A 29 -5.94 11.42 0.21
C PRO A 29 -5.40 9.99 0.11
N VAL A 30 -4.10 9.86 -0.19
CA VAL A 30 -3.43 8.56 -0.26
C VAL A 30 -3.34 8.01 1.16
N VAL A 31 -4.18 7.02 1.45
CA VAL A 31 -4.18 6.31 2.73
C VAL A 31 -2.91 5.47 2.80
N LYS A 32 -2.04 5.76 3.77
CA LYS A 32 -0.78 5.03 3.98
C LYS A 32 -0.80 4.31 5.31
N ASP A 33 -0.18 3.13 5.37
CA ASP A 33 0.00 2.40 6.63
C ASP A 33 1.15 2.98 7.48
N SER A 34 1.42 2.40 8.65
CA SER A 34 2.52 2.79 9.55
C SER A 34 3.91 2.79 8.88
N ASN A 35 4.13 1.99 7.84
CA ASN A 35 5.38 1.93 7.08
C ASN A 35 5.42 2.86 5.86
N GLY A 36 4.34 3.61 5.60
CA GLY A 36 4.23 4.49 4.43
C GLY A 36 3.82 3.78 3.14
N THR A 37 3.37 2.52 3.19
CA THR A 37 2.85 1.80 2.02
C THR A 37 1.44 2.30 1.72
N PRO A 38 1.13 2.64 0.45
CA PRO A 38 -0.23 2.99 0.06
C PRO A 38 -1.17 1.78 0.22
N LEU A 39 -2.31 2.01 0.87
CA LEU A 39 -3.37 1.04 1.06
C LEU A 39 -4.46 1.23 0.00
N ALA A 40 -5.00 0.13 -0.49
CA ALA A 40 -6.14 0.12 -1.41
C ALA A 40 -7.41 -0.40 -0.71
N THR A 41 -8.57 -0.16 -1.32
CA THR A 41 -9.80 -0.83 -0.86
C THR A 41 -9.72 -2.33 -1.14
N GLY A 42 -10.10 -3.15 -0.17
CA GLY A 42 -10.05 -4.62 -0.25
C GLY A 42 -8.74 -5.23 0.24
N ASP A 43 -7.76 -4.42 0.62
CA ASP A 43 -6.46 -4.90 1.11
C ASP A 43 -6.58 -5.62 2.46
N SER A 44 -5.49 -6.30 2.84
CA SER A 44 -5.36 -6.92 4.16
C SER A 44 -4.34 -6.18 4.99
N VAL A 45 -4.70 -5.87 6.23
CA VAL A 45 -3.84 -5.16 7.17
C VAL A 45 -3.63 -5.97 8.44
N LEU A 46 -2.50 -5.72 9.10
CA LEU A 46 -2.06 -6.38 10.30
C LEU A 46 -1.83 -5.35 11.39
N LEU A 47 -2.39 -5.58 12.57
CA LEU A 47 -2.24 -4.68 13.70
C LEU A 47 -0.85 -4.79 14.33
N ILE A 48 -0.14 -3.67 14.41
CA ILE A 48 1.21 -3.61 14.99
C ILE A 48 1.20 -3.44 16.51
N LYS A 49 0.08 -2.99 17.09
CA LYS A 49 -0.13 -2.77 18.52
C LYS A 49 -1.43 -3.42 18.97
N ASP A 50 -1.55 -3.72 20.26
CA ASP A 50 -2.81 -4.07 20.86
C ASP A 50 -3.69 -2.83 21.04
N LEU A 51 -4.93 -2.92 20.59
CA LEU A 51 -5.89 -1.82 20.65
C LEU A 51 -7.14 -2.29 21.37
N LYS A 52 -7.54 -1.55 22.41
CA LYS A 52 -8.82 -1.77 23.09
C LYS A 52 -9.92 -1.06 22.32
N VAL A 53 -10.89 -1.82 21.81
CA VAL A 53 -12.03 -1.26 21.10
C VAL A 53 -13.00 -0.66 22.11
N LYS A 54 -13.25 0.64 21.99
CA LYS A 54 -14.30 1.32 22.76
C LYS A 54 -15.67 0.78 22.31
N GLY A 55 -16.54 0.41 23.24
CA GLY A 55 -17.88 -0.11 22.96
C GLY A 55 -18.02 -1.64 23.01
N ALA A 56 -17.05 -2.39 22.49
CA ALA A 56 -17.09 -3.87 22.53
C ALA A 56 -16.46 -4.46 23.80
N GLY A 57 -15.65 -3.69 24.53
CA GLY A 57 -14.89 -4.19 25.68
C GLY A 57 -13.79 -5.20 25.33
N GLN A 58 -13.65 -5.55 24.04
CA GLN A 58 -12.66 -6.49 23.54
C GLN A 58 -11.37 -5.76 23.14
N THR A 59 -10.24 -6.42 23.39
CA THR A 59 -8.93 -5.95 22.96
C THR A 59 -8.50 -6.74 21.74
N ILE A 60 -8.29 -6.05 20.62
CA ILE A 60 -7.68 -6.66 19.44
C ILE A 60 -6.18 -6.70 19.69
N LYS A 61 -5.62 -7.91 19.68
CA LYS A 61 -4.20 -8.11 19.96
C LYS A 61 -3.37 -7.73 18.74
N ARG A 62 -2.13 -7.32 19.01
CA ARG A 62 -1.09 -7.23 17.98
C ARG A 62 -1.04 -8.56 17.20
N GLY A 63 -0.88 -8.46 15.88
CA GLY A 63 -0.82 -9.61 14.98
C GLY A 63 -2.17 -10.07 14.45
N THR A 64 -3.29 -9.52 14.93
CA THR A 64 -4.59 -9.74 14.30
C THR A 64 -4.57 -9.19 12.87
N VAL A 65 -5.06 -10.01 11.95
CA VAL A 65 -5.16 -9.67 10.52
C VAL A 65 -6.59 -9.35 10.20
N ILE A 66 -6.81 -8.16 9.67
CA ILE A 66 -8.11 -7.69 9.21
C ILE A 66 -8.06 -7.65 7.70
N LYS A 67 -8.96 -8.40 7.07
CA LYS A 67 -9.06 -8.51 5.61
C LYS A 67 -10.18 -7.61 5.12
N ASN A 68 -10.11 -7.21 3.86
CA ASN A 68 -11.16 -6.44 3.20
C ASN A 68 -11.41 -5.08 3.88
N ILE A 69 -10.34 -4.28 4.00
CA ILE A 69 -10.45 -2.91 4.51
C ILE A 69 -11.14 -1.99 3.51
N ARG A 70 -11.80 -0.95 4.01
CA ARG A 70 -12.37 0.11 3.19
C ARG A 70 -11.72 1.43 3.55
N LEU A 71 -11.30 2.16 2.51
CA LEU A 71 -10.74 3.50 2.68
C LEU A 71 -11.88 4.48 3.00
N THR A 72 -11.59 5.40 3.92
CA THR A 72 -12.46 6.52 4.30
C THR A 72 -11.98 7.79 3.59
N SER A 73 -12.75 8.88 3.69
CA SER A 73 -12.33 10.19 3.17
C SER A 73 -11.06 10.73 3.86
N ASP A 74 -10.80 10.32 5.10
CA ASP A 74 -9.63 10.67 5.89
C ASP A 74 -8.47 9.68 5.67
N PRO A 75 -7.25 10.15 5.34
CA PRO A 75 -6.09 9.28 5.09
C PRO A 75 -5.49 8.63 6.34
N GLU A 76 -5.85 9.15 7.51
CA GLU A 76 -5.42 8.62 8.81
C GLU A 76 -6.34 7.51 9.33
N GLU A 77 -7.48 7.26 8.69
CA GLU A 77 -8.52 6.35 9.18
C GLU A 77 -8.96 5.34 8.12
N ILE A 78 -9.18 4.10 8.54
CA ILE A 78 -9.72 3.04 7.69
C ILE A 78 -10.88 2.33 8.37
N ASP A 79 -11.93 2.03 7.60
CA ASP A 79 -13.00 1.16 8.06
C ASP A 79 -12.57 -0.29 7.89
N CYS A 80 -12.60 -1.00 9.01
CA CYS A 80 -12.25 -2.40 9.11
C CYS A 80 -13.48 -3.21 9.50
N ARG A 81 -13.56 -4.44 8.98
CA ARG A 81 -14.63 -5.38 9.34
C ARG A 81 -13.99 -6.67 9.85
N THR A 82 -14.37 -7.06 11.05
CA THR A 82 -14.01 -8.37 11.63
C THR A 82 -15.26 -9.23 11.77
N SER A 83 -15.07 -10.53 12.03
CA SER A 83 -16.19 -11.47 12.19
C SER A 83 -17.14 -11.08 13.32
N ASP A 84 -16.59 -10.52 14.40
CA ASP A 84 -17.32 -10.17 15.61
C ASP A 84 -17.83 -8.72 15.62
N ILE A 85 -17.18 -7.81 14.88
CA ILE A 85 -17.49 -6.37 14.88
C ILE A 85 -17.59 -5.88 13.43
N LYS A 86 -18.80 -5.48 13.05
CA LYS A 86 -19.09 -4.88 11.74
C LYS A 86 -18.90 -3.36 11.84
N GLY A 87 -17.89 -2.83 11.15
CA GLY A 87 -17.66 -1.38 11.05
C GLY A 87 -16.85 -0.84 12.23
N LEU A 88 -15.54 -1.11 12.23
CA LEU A 88 -14.58 -0.59 13.18
C LEU A 88 -13.64 0.37 12.45
N VAL A 89 -13.65 1.64 12.84
CA VAL A 89 -12.68 2.61 12.33
C VAL A 89 -11.38 2.48 13.12
N LEU A 90 -10.27 2.26 12.42
CA LEU A 90 -8.93 2.17 12.99
C LEU A 90 -8.02 3.23 12.36
N ARG A 91 -7.09 3.77 13.16
CA ARG A 91 -6.05 4.66 12.63
C ARG A 91 -5.01 3.87 11.85
N THR A 92 -4.58 4.43 10.73
CA THR A 92 -3.62 3.80 9.81
C THR A 92 -2.21 3.67 10.41
N GLU A 93 -1.89 4.51 11.39
CA GLU A 93 -0.64 4.48 12.17
C GLU A 93 -0.43 3.18 12.98
N PHE A 94 -1.50 2.41 13.23
CA PHE A 94 -1.44 1.17 14.02
C PHE A 94 -1.59 -0.09 13.18
N VAL A 95 -1.64 0.05 11.86
CA VAL A 95 -1.78 -1.06 10.93
C VAL A 95 -0.61 -1.09 9.95
N ARG A 96 -0.33 -2.28 9.43
CA ARG A 96 0.64 -2.52 8.39
C ARG A 96 0.03 -3.36 7.28
N LYS A 97 0.31 -3.04 6.01
CA LYS A 97 -0.10 -3.89 4.90
C LYS A 97 0.48 -5.30 5.04
N ARG A 98 -0.32 -6.32 4.74
CA ARG A 98 0.08 -7.74 4.78
C ARG A 98 0.36 -8.29 3.39
#